data_AF-A0AAU6AM66-F1
#
_entry.id   AF-A0AAU6AM66-F1
#
_cell.length_a   1.000
_cell.length_b   1.000
_cell.length_c   1.000
_cell.angle_alpha   90.00
_cell.angle_beta   90.00
_cell.angle_gamma   90.00
#
_symmetry.space_group_name_H-M   'P 1'
#
loop_
_entity.id
_entity.type
_entity.pdbx_description
1 polymer ?
#
loop_
_entity_poly.entity_id
_entity_poly.type
_entity_poly.pdbx_seq_one_letter_code
_entity_poly.pdbx_strand_id
1 'polypeptide(L)'
;MVHTRFHASWLNPVEVFFSVVQRKVLSPNDFTDLDEVEQRIVEFEKRYNATTTPFRWKFTRDDLHALLARITEHERQESMIEPPRAA
;
A
#
# COMPACT_ATOMS: atom_id res chain seq x y z
N MET A 1 -11.37 -8.29 18.19
CA MET A 1 -10.13 -7.52 17.96
C MET A 1 -9.34 -8.18 16.85
N VAL A 2 -9.08 -7.49 15.75
CA VAL A 2 -8.20 -7.98 14.69
C VAL A 2 -6.78 -7.59 15.07
N HIS A 3 -5.95 -8.58 15.43
CA HIS A 3 -4.52 -8.36 15.65
C HIS A 3 -3.80 -8.49 14.31
N THR A 4 -3.35 -7.36 13.76
CA THR A 4 -2.41 -7.38 12.64
C THR A 4 -1.10 -7.99 13.14
N ARG A 5 -0.63 -9.08 12.53
CA ARG A 5 0.65 -9.67 12.89
C ARG A 5 1.74 -8.68 12.50
N PHE A 6 2.54 -8.22 13.47
CA PHE A 6 3.61 -7.22 13.32
C PHE A 6 4.56 -7.48 12.13
N HIS A 7 4.75 -8.74 11.73
CA HIS A 7 5.64 -9.13 10.63
C HIS A 7 5.00 -9.12 9.24
N ALA A 8 3.68 -8.92 9.12
CA ALA A 8 2.94 -8.84 7.85
C ALA A 8 2.27 -7.47 7.69
N SER A 9 2.94 -6.45 8.20
CA SER A 9 2.50 -5.05 8.25
C SER A 9 2.24 -4.50 6.83
N TRP A 10 3.03 -4.94 5.85
CA TRP A 10 2.87 -4.66 4.41
C TRP A 10 1.54 -5.12 3.80
N LEU A 11 0.85 -6.07 4.42
CA LEU A 11 -0.46 -6.56 3.99
C LEU A 11 -1.61 -5.67 4.50
N ASN A 12 -1.30 -4.73 5.40
CA ASN A 12 -2.28 -3.90 6.07
C ASN A 12 -2.57 -2.63 5.24
N PRO A 13 -3.80 -2.44 4.73
CA PRO A 13 -4.15 -1.26 3.92
C PRO A 13 -3.87 0.09 4.62
N VAL A 14 -3.95 0.12 5.97
CA VAL A 14 -3.65 1.34 6.73
C VAL A 14 -2.18 1.74 6.64
N GLU A 15 -1.25 0.79 6.55
CA GLU A 15 0.19 1.09 6.43
C GLU A 15 0.56 1.55 5.03
N VAL A 16 -0.12 1.01 4.01
CA VAL A 16 -0.04 1.52 2.63
C VAL A 16 -0.51 2.98 2.61
N PHE A 17 -1.61 3.31 3.27
CA PHE A 17 -2.10 4.68 3.38
C PHE A 17 -1.07 5.61 4.03
N PHE A 18 -0.51 5.23 5.19
CA PHE A 18 0.53 6.03 5.85
C PHE A 18 1.79 6.19 5.01
N SER A 19 2.16 5.17 4.24
CA SER A 19 3.29 5.26 3.30
C SER A 19 3.04 6.29 2.18
N VAL A 20 1.80 6.39 1.70
CA VAL A 20 1.40 7.43 0.73
C VAL A 20 1.43 8.81 1.36
N VAL A 21 0.89 8.97 2.57
CA VAL A 21 0.90 10.24 3.31
C VAL A 21 2.32 10.71 3.56
N GLN A 22 3.21 9.83 4.02
CA GLN A 22 4.62 10.14 4.24
C GLN A 22 5.28 10.70 2.98
N ARG A 23 5.07 10.05 1.83
CA ARG A 23 5.71 10.41 0.56
C ARG A 23 5.10 11.65 -0.10
N LYS A 24 3.79 11.86 0.04
CA LYS A 24 3.06 12.93 -0.68
C LYS A 24 2.78 14.17 0.14
N VAL A 25 2.70 14.04 1.46
CA VAL A 25 2.28 15.12 2.37
C VAL A 25 3.44 15.60 3.21
N LEU A 26 4.15 14.65 3.84
CA LEU A 26 5.18 14.91 4.85
C LEU A 26 6.61 14.97 4.27
N SER A 27 6.76 14.94 2.94
CA SER A 27 8.06 15.03 2.27
C SER A 27 8.12 16.27 1.35
N PRO A 28 9.12 17.16 1.51
CA PRO A 28 10.06 17.25 2.63
C PRO A 28 9.35 17.59 3.96
N ASN A 29 9.93 17.16 5.08
CA ASN A 29 9.37 17.36 6.42
C ASN A 29 9.76 18.72 6.99
N ASP A 30 9.44 19.78 6.24
CA ASP A 30 9.76 21.17 6.57
C ASP A 30 8.45 21.85 6.99
N PHE A 31 8.21 21.89 8.30
CA PHE A 31 7.00 22.44 8.91
C PHE A 31 7.40 23.34 10.07
N THR A 32 6.71 24.47 10.20
CA THR A 32 7.04 25.47 11.23
C THR A 32 6.36 25.13 12.56
N ASP A 33 5.19 24.49 12.50
CA ASP A 33 4.40 24.07 13.66
C ASP A 33 3.51 22.86 13.32
N LEU A 34 2.95 22.20 14.35
CA LEU A 34 2.03 21.07 14.23
C LEU A 34 0.72 21.44 13.52
N ASP A 35 0.21 22.67 13.69
CA ASP A 35 -0.99 23.14 13.00
C ASP A 35 -0.84 23.08 11.46
N GLU A 36 0.36 23.36 10.96
CA GLU A 36 0.66 23.30 9.52
C GLU A 36 0.59 21.86 8.99
N VAL A 37 1.07 20.90 9.79
CA VAL A 37 1.01 19.47 9.47
C VAL A 37 -0.44 18.98 9.42
N GLU A 38 -1.24 19.35 10.41
CA GLU A 38 -2.66 18.97 10.48
C GLU A 38 -3.41 19.48 9.25
N GLN A 39 -3.29 20.78 8.94
CA GLN A 39 -3.97 21.37 7.79
C GLN A 39 -3.60 20.68 6.48
N ARG A 40 -2.31 20.36 6.31
CA ARG A 40 -1.81 19.71 5.09
C ARG A 40 -2.34 18.28 4.94
N ILE A 41 -2.48 17.53 6.04
CA ILE A 41 -3.08 16.19 6.05
C ILE A 41 -4.57 16.28 5.70
N VAL A 42 -5.32 17.20 6.31
CA VAL A 42 -6.76 17.38 6.05
C VAL A 42 -7.01 17.76 4.60
N GLU A 43 -6.24 18.71 4.06
CA GLU A 43 -6.35 19.13 2.66
C GLU A 43 -5.89 18.03 1.68
N PHE A 44 -4.95 17.18 2.08
CA PHE A 44 -4.60 16.00 1.31
C PHE A 44 -5.75 14.99 1.29
N GLU A 45 -6.34 14.67 2.44
CA GLU A 45 -7.44 13.71 2.55
C GLU A 45 -8.64 14.11 1.66
N LYS A 46 -9.07 15.37 1.72
CA LYS A 46 -10.17 15.89 0.89
C LYS A 46 -9.91 15.67 -0.60
N ARG A 47 -8.71 16.03 -1.08
CA ARG A 47 -8.33 15.89 -2.49
C ARG A 47 -8.14 14.43 -2.91
N TYR A 48 -7.58 13.62 -2.02
CA TYR A 48 -7.35 12.20 -2.27
C TYR A 48 -8.68 11.45 -2.39
N ASN A 49 -9.61 11.71 -1.48
CA ASN A 49 -10.95 11.08 -1.50
C ASN A 49 -11.78 11.50 -2.72
N ALA A 50 -11.57 12.70 -3.27
CA ALA A 50 -12.27 13.15 -4.46
C ALA A 50 -11.81 12.46 -5.77
N THR A 51 -10.60 11.89 -5.78
CA THR A 51 -9.96 11.43 -7.02
C THR A 51 -9.64 9.94 -7.04
N THR A 52 -9.76 9.24 -5.92
CA THR A 52 -9.31 7.85 -5.79
C THR A 52 -10.44 6.89 -5.48
N THR A 53 -10.26 5.65 -5.91
CA THR A 53 -11.15 4.55 -5.55
C THR A 53 -11.05 4.31 -4.03
N PRO A 54 -12.18 4.14 -3.32
CA PRO A 54 -12.18 3.91 -1.89
C PRO A 54 -11.26 2.76 -1.49
N PHE A 55 -10.44 2.97 -0.47
CA PHE A 55 -9.63 1.89 0.08
C PHE A 55 -10.52 0.79 0.64
N ARG A 56 -10.24 -0.46 0.26
CA ARG A 56 -10.79 -1.62 0.94
C ARG A 56 -10.00 -1.82 2.24
N TRP A 57 -10.53 -1.27 3.33
CA TRP A 57 -9.88 -1.27 4.65
C TRP A 57 -9.73 -2.65 5.31
N LYS A 58 -10.39 -3.68 4.77
CA LYS A 58 -10.28 -5.06 5.27
C LYS A 58 -9.53 -5.90 4.25
N PHE A 59 -8.38 -6.42 4.65
CA PHE A 59 -7.68 -7.48 3.93
C PHE A 59 -8.10 -8.83 4.54
N THR A 60 -8.78 -9.65 3.75
CA THR A 60 -9.35 -10.92 4.21
C THR A 60 -8.49 -12.11 3.79
N ARG A 61 -8.82 -13.30 4.31
CA ARG A 61 -8.19 -14.55 3.85
C ARG A 61 -8.43 -14.80 2.36
N ASP A 62 -9.59 -14.42 1.83
CA ASP A 62 -9.90 -14.57 0.42
C ASP A 62 -8.99 -13.69 -0.45
N ASP A 63 -8.76 -12.44 -0.03
CA ASP A 63 -7.82 -11.53 -0.68
C ASP A 63 -6.39 -12.10 -0.67
N LEU A 64 -5.98 -12.81 0.40
CA LEU A 64 -4.69 -13.52 0.46
C LEU A 64 -4.61 -14.64 -0.59
N HIS A 65 -5.64 -15.48 -0.69
CA HIS A 65 -5.66 -16.58 -1.65
C HIS A 65 -5.61 -16.07 -3.09
N ALA A 66 -6.36 -15.01 -3.39
CA ALA A 66 -6.33 -14.35 -4.69
C ALA A 66 -4.95 -13.76 -5.01
N LEU A 67 -4.30 -13.13 -4.02
CA LEU A 67 -2.95 -12.59 -4.17
C LEU A 67 -1.92 -13.68 -4.47
N LEU A 68 -1.94 -14.78 -3.72
CA LEU A 68 -1.04 -15.91 -3.93
C LEU A 68 -1.21 -16.53 -5.32
N ALA A 69 -2.46 -16.74 -5.76
CA ALA A 69 -2.74 -17.26 -7.09
C ALA A 69 -2.17 -16.35 -8.20
N ARG A 70 -2.29 -15.03 -8.03
CA ARG A 70 -1.75 -14.06 -8.98
C ARG A 70 -0.22 -14.04 -9.03
N ILE A 71 0.44 -14.18 -7.88
CA ILE A 71 1.91 -14.28 -7.81
C ILE A 71 2.39 -15.54 -8.52
N THR A 72 1.79 -16.69 -8.23
CA THR A 72 2.13 -17.97 -8.88
C THR A 72 1.97 -17.90 -10.40
N GLU A 73 0.92 -17.25 -10.89
CA GLU A 73 0.74 -17.05 -12.33
C GLU A 73 1.83 -16.14 -12.93
N HIS A 74 2.21 -15.07 -12.24
CA HIS A 74 3.29 -14.19 -12.69
C HIS A 74 4.64 -14.93 -12.76
N GLU A 75 4.99 -15.70 -11.72
CA GLU A 75 6.21 -16.52 -11.69
C GLU A 75 6.24 -17.53 -12.85
N ARG A 76 5.09 -18.14 -13.14
CA ARG A 76 4.94 -19.06 -14.27
C ARG A 76 5.16 -18.36 -15.62
N GLN A 77 4.65 -17.14 -15.77
CA GLN A 77 4.83 -16.33 -16.98
C GLN A 77 6.29 -15.90 -17.15
N GLU A 78 6.96 -15.46 -16.08
CA GLU A 78 8.38 -15.10 -16.15
C GLU A 78 9.28 -16.29 -16.47
N SER A 79 9.01 -17.46 -15.87
CA SER A 79 9.70 -18.72 -16.22
C SER A 79 9.44 -19.17 -17.67
N MET A 80 8.39 -18.69 -18.32
CA MET A 80 8.09 -18.97 -19.73
C MET A 80 8.79 -17.97 -20.67
N ILE A 81 9.13 -16.78 -20.18
CA ILE A 81 9.79 -15.71 -20.92
C ILE A 81 11.32 -15.85 -20.87
N GLU A 82 11.90 -16.33 -19.77
CA GLU A 82 13.32 -16.71 -19.71
C GLU A 82 13.52 -18.18 -20.17
N PRO A 83 14.12 -18.43 -21.35
CA PRO A 83 14.51 -19.80 -21.70
C PRO A 83 15.58 -20.29 -20.72
N PRO A 84 15.63 -21.60 -20.41
CA PRO A 84 16.66 -22.14 -19.52
C PRO A 84 18.03 -21.76 -20.06
N ARG A 85 18.83 -21.09 -19.24
CA ARG A 85 20.23 -20.79 -19.55
C ARG A 85 20.95 -22.14 -19.65
N ALA A 86 21.09 -22.64 -20.87
CA ALA A 86 21.75 -23.91 -21.16
C ALA A 86 23.15 -23.88 -20.53
N ALA A 87 23.41 -24.87 -19.68
CA ALA A 87 24.71 -25.14 -19.07
C ALA A 87 25.70 -25.69 -20.11
#